data_AF-A0A7J6TTC1-F1
#
_entry.id   AF-A0A7J6TTC1-F1
#
_cell.length_a   1.000
_cell.length_b   1.000
_cell.length_c   1.000
_cell.angle_alpha   90.00
_cell.angle_beta   90.00
_cell.angle_gamma   90.00
#
_symmetry.space_group_name_H-M   'P 1'
#
loop_
_entity.id
_entity.type
_entity.pdbx_description
1 polymer ?
#
loop_
_entity_poly.entity_id
_entity_poly.type
_entity_poly.pdbx_seq_one_letter_code
_entity_poly.pdbx_strand_id
1 'polypeptide(L)'
;ITALLGGPKAWQGRDLAEIHSGLGIDDYGFDCFTMNCEKALNAMGVDEDTIDEIVVTMEPLRDEVLNRRRGLRAETKMVDGQSILERIGGEMNLEAVVETMFSGCVVDPRVKYFFTKDPSKLSGIQIKFTQLLTGLLGGPKTYDYARLRPAHYNLNITDYQFDAVVENLQAVCGMMDLSDAVVADISEVISTLRSYITCGCTVRYEIARKKTEASG
;
A
#
# COMPACT_ATOMS: atom_id res chain seq x y z
N ILE A 1 -0.81 8.84 -21.93
CA ILE A 1 0.58 8.49 -21.52
C ILE A 1 1.61 9.48 -22.02
N THR A 2 1.66 9.87 -23.30
CA THR A 2 2.66 10.86 -23.78
C THR A 2 2.66 12.18 -22.99
N ALA A 3 1.49 12.74 -22.67
CA ALA A 3 1.37 13.92 -21.80
C ALA A 3 1.92 13.69 -20.37
N LEU A 4 1.73 12.46 -19.85
CA LEU A 4 2.17 12.06 -18.51
C LEU A 4 3.70 11.95 -18.44
N LEU A 5 4.33 11.49 -19.52
CA LEU A 5 5.78 11.35 -19.66
C LEU A 5 6.47 12.63 -20.18
N GLY A 6 5.86 13.80 -19.95
CA GLY A 6 6.44 15.10 -20.32
C GLY A 6 6.38 15.46 -21.81
N GLY A 7 5.57 14.75 -22.60
CA GLY A 7 5.40 15.04 -24.03
C GLY A 7 4.71 16.39 -24.29
N PRO A 8 4.95 17.04 -25.44
CA PRO A 8 4.54 18.42 -25.72
C PRO A 8 3.02 18.62 -25.93
N LYS A 9 2.25 17.53 -25.94
CA LYS A 9 0.80 17.56 -26.16
C LYS A 9 0.08 17.16 -24.88
N ALA A 10 -0.65 18.11 -24.29
CA ALA A 10 -1.56 17.82 -23.19
C ALA A 10 -2.69 16.89 -23.63
N TRP A 11 -3.18 16.06 -22.70
CA TRP A 11 -4.37 15.24 -22.91
C TRP A 11 -5.60 16.14 -23.04
N GLN A 12 -6.37 15.97 -24.13
CA GLN A 12 -7.61 16.71 -24.38
C GLN A 12 -8.86 15.81 -24.31
N GLY A 13 -8.70 14.55 -23.90
CA GLY A 13 -9.80 13.59 -23.79
C GLY A 13 -10.61 13.77 -22.50
N ARG A 14 -11.63 12.93 -22.34
CA ARG A 14 -12.43 12.83 -21.11
C ARG A 14 -11.53 12.46 -19.90
N ASP A 15 -12.05 12.73 -18.71
CA ASP A 15 -11.40 12.40 -17.45
C ASP A 15 -11.13 10.90 -17.34
N LEU A 16 -9.96 10.51 -16.81
CA LEU A 16 -9.57 9.10 -16.73
C LEU A 16 -10.54 8.28 -15.89
N ALA A 17 -11.06 8.82 -14.79
CA ALA A 17 -12.04 8.10 -13.98
C ALA A 17 -13.36 7.92 -14.73
N GLU A 18 -13.84 8.99 -15.39
CA GLU A 18 -15.06 8.92 -16.19
C GLU A 18 -14.98 7.88 -17.32
N ILE A 19 -13.86 7.83 -18.05
CA ILE A 19 -13.68 6.86 -19.16
C ILE A 19 -13.68 5.42 -18.65
N HIS A 20 -13.06 5.17 -17.50
CA HIS A 20 -12.92 3.82 -16.96
C HIS A 20 -14.08 3.44 -16.02
N SER A 21 -15.04 4.35 -15.85
CA SER A 21 -16.24 4.09 -15.06
C SER A 21 -17.08 2.98 -15.69
N GLY A 22 -17.43 1.98 -14.88
CA GLY A 22 -18.24 0.84 -15.33
C GLY A 22 -17.49 -0.20 -16.18
N LEU A 23 -16.17 -0.05 -16.41
CA LEU A 23 -15.37 -1.05 -17.13
C LEU A 23 -14.96 -2.24 -16.25
N GLY A 24 -15.18 -2.15 -14.92
CA GLY A 24 -14.83 -3.22 -13.98
C GLY A 24 -13.33 -3.48 -13.90
N ILE A 25 -12.50 -2.48 -14.20
CA ILE A 25 -11.04 -2.58 -14.09
C ILE A 25 -10.68 -2.58 -12.60
N ASP A 26 -10.02 -3.64 -12.18
CA ASP A 26 -9.48 -3.83 -10.83
C ASP A 26 -7.96 -3.67 -10.83
N ASP A 27 -7.31 -3.89 -9.68
CA ASP A 27 -5.85 -3.83 -9.57
C ASP A 27 -5.17 -4.75 -10.59
N TYR A 28 -5.74 -5.93 -10.80
CA TYR A 28 -5.22 -6.92 -11.73
C TYR A 28 -5.20 -6.39 -13.17
N GLY A 29 -6.29 -5.78 -13.62
CA GLY A 29 -6.37 -5.19 -14.95
C GLY A 29 -5.32 -4.11 -15.16
N PHE A 30 -5.08 -3.27 -14.15
CA PHE A 30 -4.06 -2.23 -14.22
C PHE A 30 -2.63 -2.79 -14.13
N ASP A 31 -2.38 -3.80 -13.29
CA ASP A 31 -1.07 -4.46 -13.19
C ASP A 31 -0.71 -5.21 -14.48
N CYS A 32 -1.69 -5.87 -15.11
CA CYS A 32 -1.51 -6.47 -16.43
C CYS A 32 -1.16 -5.44 -17.49
N PHE A 33 -1.80 -4.27 -17.43
CA PHE A 33 -1.50 -3.16 -18.32
C PHE A 33 -0.06 -2.64 -18.13
N THR A 34 0.34 -2.36 -16.89
CA THR A 34 1.70 -1.91 -16.55
C THR A 34 2.76 -2.95 -16.96
N MET A 35 2.53 -4.23 -16.71
CA MET A 35 3.42 -5.32 -17.15
C MET A 35 3.52 -5.40 -18.69
N ASN A 36 2.42 -5.18 -19.41
CA ASN A 36 2.45 -5.15 -20.87
C ASN A 36 3.22 -3.93 -21.39
N CYS A 37 3.10 -2.78 -20.73
CA CYS A 37 3.90 -1.59 -21.03
C CYS A 37 5.40 -1.85 -20.81
N GLU A 38 5.77 -2.43 -19.66
CA GLU A 38 7.15 -2.81 -19.33
C GLU A 38 7.75 -3.74 -20.40
N LYS A 39 7.03 -4.82 -20.75
CA LYS A 39 7.44 -5.75 -21.81
C LYS A 39 7.60 -5.08 -23.16
N ALA A 40 6.70 -4.17 -23.52
CA ALA A 40 6.77 -3.45 -24.79
C ALA A 40 7.98 -2.52 -24.83
N LEU A 41 8.27 -1.79 -23.76
CA LEU A 41 9.43 -0.90 -23.66
C LEU A 41 10.74 -1.69 -23.67
N ASN A 42 10.79 -2.81 -22.96
CA ASN A 42 11.95 -3.71 -22.94
C ASN A 42 12.23 -4.27 -24.35
N ALA A 43 11.18 -4.71 -25.07
CA ALA A 43 11.31 -5.18 -26.45
C ALA A 43 11.81 -4.09 -27.43
N MET A 44 11.61 -2.81 -27.09
CA MET A 44 12.12 -1.66 -27.84
C MET A 44 13.56 -1.26 -27.43
N GLY A 45 14.16 -1.95 -26.46
CA GLY A 45 15.52 -1.71 -25.98
C GLY A 45 15.65 -0.51 -25.04
N VAL A 46 14.55 -0.07 -24.40
CA VAL A 46 14.61 0.92 -23.32
C VAL A 46 15.28 0.28 -22.11
N ASP A 47 16.17 1.01 -21.43
CA ASP A 47 16.86 0.53 -20.24
C ASP A 47 15.91 0.38 -19.04
N GLU A 48 16.27 -0.52 -18.12
CA GLU A 48 15.45 -0.90 -16.96
C GLU A 48 15.15 0.30 -16.03
N ASP A 49 16.11 1.19 -15.81
CA ASP A 49 15.94 2.38 -14.98
C ASP A 49 14.88 3.34 -15.56
N THR A 50 14.90 3.55 -16.88
CA THR A 50 13.90 4.38 -17.59
C THR A 50 12.52 3.71 -17.60
N ILE A 51 12.46 2.38 -17.75
CA ILE A 51 11.20 1.64 -17.66
C ILE A 51 10.59 1.78 -16.27
N ASP A 52 11.40 1.64 -15.22
CA ASP A 52 10.99 1.84 -13.84
C ASP A 52 10.46 3.26 -13.61
N GLU A 53 11.14 4.28 -14.12
CA GLU A 53 10.67 5.68 -14.06
C GLU A 53 9.30 5.85 -14.73
N ILE A 54 9.10 5.24 -15.91
CA ILE A 54 7.82 5.29 -16.63
C ILE A 54 6.71 4.61 -15.84
N VAL A 55 6.97 3.41 -15.28
CA VAL A 55 6.01 2.67 -14.46
C VAL A 55 5.64 3.46 -13.20
N VAL A 56 6.62 4.03 -12.51
CA VAL A 56 6.41 4.90 -11.34
C VAL A 56 5.57 6.12 -11.71
N THR A 57 5.84 6.73 -12.86
CA THR A 57 5.07 7.90 -13.33
C THR A 57 3.62 7.55 -13.67
N MET A 58 3.34 6.31 -14.07
CA MET A 58 2.00 5.82 -14.38
C MET A 58 1.17 5.44 -13.15
N GLU A 59 1.82 5.08 -12.04
CA GLU A 59 1.15 4.55 -10.85
C GLU A 59 0.07 5.48 -10.24
N PRO A 60 0.24 6.82 -10.17
CA PRO A 60 -0.82 7.72 -9.68
C PRO A 60 -2.12 7.66 -10.50
N LEU A 61 -2.07 7.21 -11.76
CA LEU A 61 -3.27 7.06 -12.59
C LEU A 61 -4.15 5.87 -12.17
N ARG A 62 -3.63 4.96 -11.34
CA ARG A 62 -4.36 3.78 -10.89
C ARG A 62 -5.66 4.17 -10.20
N ASP A 63 -5.61 5.08 -9.24
CA ASP A 63 -6.82 5.44 -8.50
C ASP A 63 -7.87 6.14 -9.37
N GLU A 64 -7.43 6.85 -10.42
CA GLU A 64 -8.34 7.39 -11.42
C GLU A 64 -8.95 6.28 -12.26
N VAL A 65 -8.14 5.38 -12.83
CA VAL A 65 -8.62 4.29 -13.70
C VAL A 65 -9.54 3.32 -12.95
N LEU A 66 -9.23 3.02 -11.70
CA LEU A 66 -10.01 2.11 -10.86
C LEU A 66 -11.21 2.81 -10.22
N ASN A 67 -11.46 4.09 -10.56
CA ASN A 67 -12.54 4.89 -9.98
C ASN A 67 -12.51 4.92 -8.44
N ARG A 68 -11.30 4.91 -7.88
CA ARG A 68 -11.05 4.99 -6.43
C ARG A 68 -11.01 6.43 -5.95
N ARG A 69 -11.75 7.36 -6.58
CA ARG A 69 -11.94 8.73 -6.09
C ARG A 69 -12.78 8.74 -4.80
N ARG A 70 -12.21 8.15 -3.75
CA ARG A 70 -12.49 8.22 -2.31
C ARG A 70 -11.61 7.16 -1.63
N GLY A 71 -10.30 7.34 -1.67
CA GLY A 71 -9.36 6.52 -0.91
C GLY A 71 -8.52 7.42 0.00
N LEU A 72 -8.50 7.09 1.29
CA LEU A 72 -7.52 7.56 2.29
C LEU A 72 -7.75 8.96 2.87
N ARG A 73 -8.80 9.14 3.68
CA ARG A 73 -8.74 10.18 4.73
C ARG A 73 -9.39 9.71 6.04
N ALA A 74 -8.60 9.72 7.11
CA ALA A 74 -9.08 9.71 8.50
C ALA A 74 -10.16 10.76 8.77
N GLU A 75 -10.27 11.82 7.96
CA GLU A 75 -11.39 12.78 7.96
C GLU A 75 -12.76 12.08 7.89
N THR A 76 -12.85 10.88 7.30
CA THR A 76 -14.11 10.11 7.19
C THR A 76 -14.49 9.39 8.49
N LYS A 77 -13.56 9.23 9.44
CA LYS A 77 -13.72 8.48 10.70
C LYS A 77 -13.61 9.37 11.94
N MET A 78 -13.86 10.67 11.77
CA MET A 78 -13.95 11.61 12.88
C MET A 78 -15.13 11.21 13.79
N VAL A 79 -14.89 11.13 15.09
CA VAL A 79 -15.93 10.93 16.11
C VAL A 79 -15.86 12.11 17.06
N ASP A 80 -16.97 12.82 17.24
CA ASP A 80 -17.06 14.05 18.03
C ASP A 80 -16.02 15.12 17.65
N GLY A 81 -15.69 15.18 16.35
CA GLY A 81 -14.69 16.11 15.81
C GLY A 81 -13.23 15.70 16.06
N GLN A 82 -13.00 14.52 16.64
CA GLN A 82 -11.66 13.98 16.88
C GLN A 82 -11.29 12.92 15.85
N SER A 83 -10.07 13.02 15.34
CA SER A 83 -9.42 12.02 14.49
C SER A 83 -9.11 10.75 15.28
N ILE A 84 -8.79 9.67 14.55
CA ILE A 84 -8.34 8.42 15.18
C ILE A 84 -7.06 8.68 15.99
N LEU A 85 -6.13 9.49 15.45
CA LEU A 85 -4.90 9.87 16.14
C LEU A 85 -5.17 10.58 17.49
N GLU A 86 -6.10 11.53 17.51
CA GLU A 86 -6.49 12.21 18.76
C GLU A 86 -7.15 11.26 19.75
N ARG A 87 -8.01 10.35 19.26
CA ARG A 87 -8.67 9.33 20.08
C ARG A 87 -7.70 8.28 20.67
N ILE A 88 -6.57 8.03 20.00
CA ILE A 88 -5.46 7.21 20.53
C ILE A 88 -4.69 7.96 21.64
N GLY A 89 -4.81 9.28 21.74
CA GLY A 89 -4.04 10.14 22.65
C GLY A 89 -2.83 10.82 21.99
N GLY A 90 -2.81 10.90 20.65
CA GLY A 90 -1.81 11.64 19.89
C GLY A 90 -0.59 10.82 19.44
N GLU A 91 0.38 11.51 18.85
CA GLU A 91 1.56 10.89 18.21
C GLU A 91 2.40 10.04 19.18
N MET A 92 2.54 10.45 20.45
CA MET A 92 3.33 9.71 21.44
C MET A 92 2.75 8.32 21.73
N ASN A 93 1.43 8.22 21.87
CA ASN A 93 0.78 6.92 22.06
C ASN A 93 0.86 6.07 20.79
N LEU A 94 0.72 6.68 19.61
CA LEU A 94 0.93 5.97 18.35
C LEU A 94 2.36 5.42 18.21
N GLU A 95 3.36 6.20 18.60
CA GLU A 95 4.77 5.75 18.61
C GLU A 95 4.96 4.52 19.51
N ALA A 96 4.42 4.54 20.73
CA ALA A 96 4.47 3.40 21.65
C ALA A 96 3.73 2.16 21.10
N VAL A 97 2.58 2.36 20.46
CA VAL A 97 1.85 1.29 19.76
C VAL A 97 2.74 0.67 18.67
N VAL A 98 3.36 1.49 17.82
CA VAL A 98 4.21 1.01 16.72
C VAL A 98 5.45 0.28 17.25
N GLU A 99 6.13 0.82 18.26
CA GLU A 99 7.31 0.21 18.85
C GLU A 99 7.00 -1.18 19.44
N THR A 100 5.92 -1.28 20.19
CA THR A 100 5.48 -2.54 20.79
C THR A 100 5.03 -3.54 19.73
N MET A 101 4.33 -3.09 18.68
CA MET A 101 3.88 -3.94 17.57
C MET A 101 5.07 -4.56 16.82
N PHE A 102 6.12 -3.77 16.58
CA PHE A 102 7.33 -4.28 15.94
C PHE A 102 8.06 -5.31 16.81
N SER A 103 8.06 -5.11 18.13
CA SER A 103 8.61 -6.09 19.07
C SER A 103 7.84 -7.42 18.99
N GLY A 104 6.50 -7.37 18.86
CA GLY A 104 5.66 -8.54 18.58
C GLY A 104 5.98 -9.21 17.24
N CYS A 105 6.12 -8.42 16.17
CA CYS A 105 6.42 -8.94 14.83
C CYS A 105 7.78 -9.66 14.75
N VAL A 106 8.77 -9.25 15.54
CA VAL A 106 10.09 -9.90 15.61
C VAL A 106 10.01 -11.31 16.19
N VAL A 107 9.00 -11.61 17.02
CA VAL A 107 8.80 -12.93 17.64
C VAL A 107 7.67 -13.75 17.00
N ASP A 108 6.77 -13.13 16.23
CA ASP A 108 5.69 -13.84 15.53
C ASP A 108 6.25 -14.73 14.39
N PRO A 109 6.11 -16.06 14.45
CA PRO A 109 6.67 -16.97 13.45
C PRO A 109 6.15 -16.74 12.03
N ARG A 110 4.99 -16.09 11.84
CA ARG A 110 4.37 -15.81 10.54
C ARG A 110 5.08 -14.70 9.79
N VAL A 111 5.63 -13.72 10.52
CA VAL A 111 6.20 -12.49 9.94
C VAL A 111 7.63 -12.19 10.37
N LYS A 112 8.17 -12.86 11.40
CA LYS A 112 9.51 -12.61 11.96
C LYS A 112 10.60 -12.51 10.90
N TYR A 113 10.53 -13.34 9.86
CA TYR A 113 11.51 -13.34 8.77
C TYR A 113 11.69 -11.94 8.15
N PHE A 114 10.61 -11.20 7.93
CA PHE A 114 10.66 -9.88 7.32
C PHE A 114 11.28 -8.83 8.25
N PHE A 115 11.04 -8.96 9.55
CA PHE A 115 11.51 -8.01 10.57
C PHE A 115 12.92 -8.32 11.10
N THR A 116 13.44 -9.53 10.87
CA THR A 116 14.80 -9.93 11.30
C THR A 116 15.79 -10.09 10.15
N LYS A 117 15.36 -10.01 8.90
CA LYS A 117 16.23 -10.14 7.71
C LYS A 117 17.36 -9.11 7.66
N ASP A 118 17.09 -7.88 8.08
CA ASP A 118 18.08 -6.79 8.14
C ASP A 118 17.84 -5.93 9.39
N PRO A 119 18.36 -6.34 10.56
CA PRO A 119 18.12 -5.65 11.82
C PRO A 119 18.61 -4.19 11.81
N SER A 120 19.61 -3.87 10.98
CA SER A 120 20.16 -2.52 10.86
C SER A 120 19.16 -1.51 10.28
N LYS A 121 18.17 -2.00 9.52
CA LYS A 121 17.12 -1.18 8.91
C LYS A 121 15.85 -1.07 9.75
N LEU A 122 15.70 -1.89 10.80
CA LEU A 122 14.45 -2.04 11.53
C LEU A 122 13.97 -0.71 12.14
N SER A 123 14.88 0.06 12.73
CA SER A 123 14.58 1.40 13.28
C SER A 123 14.12 2.37 12.20
N GLY A 124 14.75 2.35 11.03
CA GLY A 124 14.34 3.17 9.88
C GLY A 124 12.97 2.78 9.32
N ILE A 125 12.62 1.48 9.37
CA ILE A 125 11.30 0.98 8.97
C ILE A 125 10.25 1.41 10.00
N GLN A 126 10.53 1.32 11.31
CA GLN A 126 9.64 1.81 12.38
C GLN A 126 9.30 3.29 12.18
N ILE A 127 10.30 4.15 11.96
CA ILE A 127 10.08 5.59 11.75
C ILE A 127 9.13 5.84 10.56
N LYS A 128 9.38 5.16 9.42
CA LYS A 128 8.53 5.29 8.23
C LYS A 128 7.12 4.77 8.46
N PHE A 129 6.98 3.68 9.20
CA PHE A 129 5.68 3.11 9.54
C PHE A 129 4.88 4.02 10.48
N THR A 130 5.54 4.63 11.48
CA THR A 130 4.92 5.66 12.32
C THR A 130 4.45 6.84 11.47
N GLN A 131 5.28 7.36 10.57
CA GLN A 131 4.90 8.46 9.67
C GLN A 131 3.69 8.10 8.79
N LEU A 132 3.67 6.88 8.26
CA LEU A 132 2.54 6.34 7.51
C LEU A 132 1.26 6.36 8.35
N LEU A 133 1.29 5.78 9.56
CA LEU A 133 0.13 5.74 10.43
C LEU A 133 -0.29 7.12 10.93
N THR A 134 0.64 8.03 11.22
CA THR A 134 0.30 9.40 11.63
C THR A 134 -0.57 10.06 10.57
N GLY A 135 -0.17 10.05 9.30
CA GLY A 135 -0.97 10.64 8.22
C GLY A 135 -2.26 9.91 7.96
N LEU A 136 -2.19 8.58 8.00
CA LEU A 136 -3.33 7.72 7.74
C LEU A 136 -4.43 7.86 8.81
N LEU A 137 -4.07 8.16 10.06
CA LEU A 137 -4.97 8.28 11.22
C LEU A 137 -5.39 9.72 11.54
N GLY A 138 -5.02 10.69 10.70
CA GLY A 138 -5.51 12.07 10.76
C GLY A 138 -4.53 13.10 11.29
N GLY A 139 -3.25 12.75 11.43
CA GLY A 139 -2.18 13.69 11.73
C GLY A 139 -1.82 14.60 10.55
N PRO A 140 -1.11 15.71 10.81
CA PRO A 140 -0.78 16.72 9.78
C PRO A 140 0.28 16.25 8.78
N LYS A 141 0.99 15.17 9.09
CA LYS A 141 2.07 14.61 8.27
C LYS A 141 1.45 13.73 7.18
N THR A 142 1.71 14.02 5.92
CA THR A 142 1.31 13.13 4.81
C THR A 142 2.41 12.13 4.49
N TYR A 143 2.04 10.87 4.28
CA TYR A 143 2.94 9.83 3.78
C TYR A 143 2.70 9.59 2.28
N ASP A 144 3.78 9.41 1.53
CA ASP A 144 3.72 9.08 0.11
C ASP A 144 3.44 7.58 -0.10
N TYR A 145 2.16 7.23 -0.27
CA TYR A 145 1.70 5.85 -0.46
C TYR A 145 2.28 5.18 -1.70
N ALA A 146 2.75 5.94 -2.70
CA ALA A 146 3.38 5.39 -3.91
C ALA A 146 4.64 4.56 -3.57
N ARG A 147 5.24 4.79 -2.41
CA ARG A 147 6.43 4.07 -1.94
C ARG A 147 6.12 2.69 -1.36
N LEU A 148 4.86 2.39 -1.02
CA LEU A 148 4.50 1.13 -0.40
C LEU A 148 4.66 -0.05 -1.35
N ARG A 149 4.15 0.05 -2.59
CA ARG A 149 4.24 -1.03 -3.58
C ARG A 149 5.70 -1.41 -3.88
N PRO A 150 6.59 -0.48 -4.31
CA PRO A 150 7.98 -0.83 -4.61
C PRO A 150 8.73 -1.42 -3.40
N ALA A 151 8.47 -0.90 -2.20
CA ALA A 151 9.12 -1.40 -0.98
C ALA A 151 8.74 -2.85 -0.63
N HIS A 152 7.53 -3.29 -0.98
CA HIS A 152 7.00 -4.60 -0.59
C HIS A 152 6.93 -5.61 -1.76
N TYR A 153 7.05 -5.15 -3.01
CA TYR A 153 6.90 -5.97 -4.22
C TYR A 153 7.79 -7.22 -4.21
N ASN A 154 9.07 -7.08 -3.83
CA ASN A 154 10.03 -8.18 -3.82
C ASN A 154 10.01 -9.04 -2.55
N LEU A 155 9.09 -8.77 -1.61
CA LEU A 155 8.99 -9.49 -0.36
C LEU A 155 8.05 -10.71 -0.44
N ASN A 156 7.20 -10.82 -1.47
CA ASN A 156 6.20 -11.89 -1.56
C ASN A 156 5.27 -11.96 -0.34
N ILE A 157 4.85 -10.81 0.18
CA ILE A 157 3.97 -10.76 1.34
C ILE A 157 2.59 -11.26 0.93
N THR A 158 2.08 -12.27 1.64
CA THR A 158 0.75 -12.85 1.45
C THR A 158 -0.30 -12.15 2.32
N ASP A 159 -1.59 -12.37 2.03
CA ASP A 159 -2.67 -11.93 2.92
C ASP A 159 -2.51 -12.47 4.35
N TYR A 160 -2.12 -13.74 4.49
CA TYR A 160 -1.84 -14.35 5.78
C TYR A 160 -0.78 -13.60 6.59
N GLN A 161 0.26 -13.08 5.91
CA GLN A 161 1.32 -12.31 6.55
C GLN A 161 0.89 -10.86 6.83
N PHE A 162 0.07 -10.28 5.96
CA PHE A 162 -0.53 -8.97 6.21
C PHE A 162 -1.46 -9.03 7.44
N ASP A 163 -2.33 -10.04 7.52
CA ASP A 163 -3.24 -10.27 8.63
C ASP A 163 -2.48 -10.45 9.95
N ALA A 164 -1.36 -11.18 9.92
CA ALA A 164 -0.51 -11.32 11.09
C ALA A 164 0.03 -9.98 11.60
N VAL A 165 0.42 -9.04 10.73
CA VAL A 165 0.85 -7.69 11.16
C VAL A 165 -0.33 -6.90 11.75
N VAL A 166 -1.52 -6.99 11.14
CA VAL A 166 -2.73 -6.34 11.68
C VAL A 166 -3.10 -6.89 13.05
N GLU A 167 -3.03 -8.21 13.25
CA GLU A 167 -3.29 -8.85 14.54
C GLU A 167 -2.27 -8.45 15.60
N ASN A 168 -0.98 -8.32 15.26
CA ASN A 168 0.03 -7.81 16.19
C ASN A 168 -0.30 -6.38 16.62
N LEU A 169 -0.76 -5.54 15.69
CA LEU A 169 -1.19 -4.18 16.02
C LEU A 169 -2.42 -4.17 16.95
N GLN A 170 -3.44 -4.98 16.64
CA GLN A 170 -4.65 -5.10 17.46
C GLN A 170 -4.33 -5.59 18.87
N ALA A 171 -3.42 -6.56 19.00
CA ALA A 171 -2.97 -7.08 20.29
C ALA A 171 -2.35 -5.96 21.15
N VAL A 172 -1.49 -5.12 20.55
CA VAL A 172 -0.88 -3.98 21.25
C VAL A 172 -1.91 -2.92 21.62
N CYS A 173 -2.85 -2.60 20.73
CA CYS A 173 -3.92 -1.68 21.06
C CYS A 173 -4.74 -2.17 22.26
N GLY A 174 -5.00 -3.48 22.36
CA GLY A 174 -5.66 -4.09 23.52
C GLY A 174 -4.82 -4.03 24.80
N MET A 175 -3.49 -4.20 24.71
CA MET A 175 -2.59 -4.05 25.86
C MET A 175 -2.53 -2.61 26.40
N MET A 176 -2.83 -1.63 25.56
CA MET A 176 -2.84 -0.21 25.90
C MET A 176 -4.24 0.31 26.27
N ASP A 177 -5.20 -0.59 26.49
CA ASP A 177 -6.59 -0.28 26.85
C ASP A 177 -7.28 0.71 25.89
N LEU A 178 -6.90 0.69 24.60
CA LEU A 178 -7.61 1.47 23.59
C LEU A 178 -9.00 0.87 23.37
N SER A 179 -10.03 1.71 23.29
CA SER A 179 -11.41 1.24 23.11
C SER A 179 -11.57 0.42 21.82
N ASP A 180 -12.41 -0.62 21.85
CA ASP A 180 -12.71 -1.49 20.71
C ASP A 180 -13.13 -0.70 19.45
N ALA A 181 -13.86 0.41 19.64
CA ALA A 181 -14.25 1.30 18.54
C ALA A 181 -13.04 1.94 17.84
N VAL A 182 -12.03 2.39 18.60
CA VAL A 182 -10.78 2.93 18.06
C VAL A 182 -9.99 1.83 17.35
N VAL A 183 -9.90 0.63 17.93
CA VAL A 183 -9.19 -0.51 17.33
C VAL A 183 -9.82 -0.94 16.01
N ALA A 184 -11.16 -0.97 15.95
CA ALA A 184 -11.91 -1.26 14.74
C ALA A 184 -11.62 -0.22 13.63
N ASP A 185 -11.66 1.08 13.98
CA ASP A 185 -11.37 2.15 13.03
C ASP A 185 -9.93 2.09 12.50
N ILE A 186 -8.94 1.83 13.37
CA ILE A 186 -7.54 1.61 12.97
C ILE A 186 -7.45 0.44 11.99
N SER A 187 -8.10 -0.68 12.31
CA SER A 187 -8.04 -1.91 11.51
C SER A 187 -8.65 -1.73 10.12
N GLU A 188 -9.79 -1.04 10.03
CA GLU A 188 -10.46 -0.74 8.76
C GLU A 188 -9.57 0.15 7.89
N VAL A 189 -8.99 1.19 8.50
CA VAL A 189 -8.12 2.13 7.78
C VAL A 189 -6.84 1.44 7.30
N ILE A 190 -6.19 0.62 8.13
CA ILE A 190 -4.98 -0.12 7.73
C ILE A 190 -5.29 -1.16 6.65
N SER A 191 -6.47 -1.78 6.68
CA SER A 191 -6.88 -2.75 5.66
C SER A 191 -6.88 -2.16 4.24
N THR A 192 -7.02 -0.83 4.11
CA THR A 192 -6.89 -0.15 2.80
C THR A 192 -5.50 -0.24 2.19
N LEU A 193 -4.46 -0.48 3.00
CA LEU A 193 -3.08 -0.63 2.54
C LEU A 193 -2.80 -2.00 1.91
N ARG A 194 -3.68 -2.98 2.10
CA ARG A 194 -3.46 -4.39 1.71
C ARG A 194 -3.01 -4.56 0.26
N SER A 195 -3.68 -3.92 -0.68
CA SER A 195 -3.35 -4.03 -2.11
C SER A 195 -1.98 -3.44 -2.44
N TYR A 196 -1.50 -2.46 -1.67
CA TYR A 196 -0.16 -1.89 -1.85
C TYR A 196 0.94 -2.82 -1.34
N ILE A 197 0.65 -3.64 -0.33
CA ILE A 197 1.65 -4.50 0.33
C ILE A 197 1.72 -5.89 -0.31
N THR A 198 0.58 -6.46 -0.68
CA THR A 198 0.48 -7.85 -1.18
C THR A 198 0.71 -8.01 -2.69
N CYS A 199 0.73 -6.88 -3.43
CA CYS A 199 0.83 -6.84 -4.90
C CYS A 199 1.86 -7.82 -5.50
N GLY A 200 3.08 -7.85 -4.96
CA GLY A 200 4.15 -8.71 -5.48
C GLY A 200 3.84 -10.22 -5.40
N CYS A 201 3.09 -10.66 -4.39
CA CYS A 201 2.64 -12.04 -4.27
C CYS A 201 1.54 -12.35 -5.30
N THR A 202 0.53 -11.47 -5.39
CA THR A 202 -0.62 -11.60 -6.30
C THR A 202 -0.17 -11.76 -7.75
N VAL A 203 0.71 -10.87 -8.23
CA VAL A 203 1.24 -10.90 -9.59
C VAL A 203 1.97 -12.21 -9.89
N ARG A 204 2.82 -12.68 -8.96
CA ARG A 204 3.59 -13.92 -9.16
C ARG A 204 2.70 -15.17 -9.16
N TYR A 205 1.70 -15.22 -8.28
CA TYR A 205 0.73 -16.31 -8.25
C TYR A 205 -0.03 -16.43 -9.58
N GLU A 206 -0.46 -15.31 -10.14
CA GLU A 206 -1.20 -15.29 -11.40
C GLU A 206 -0.32 -15.64 -12.61
N ILE A 207 0.94 -15.20 -12.63
CA ILE A 207 1.91 -15.63 -13.65
C ILE A 207 2.11 -17.16 -13.59
N ALA A 208 2.22 -17.73 -12.38
CA ALA A 208 2.35 -19.17 -12.20
C ALA A 208 1.10 -19.92 -12.70
N ARG A 209 -0.10 -19.48 -12.31
CA ARG A 209 -1.38 -20.06 -12.76
C ARG A 209 -1.50 -20.07 -14.29
N LYS A 210 -1.23 -18.94 -14.94
CA LYS A 210 -1.28 -18.83 -16.41
C LYS A 210 -0.29 -19.76 -17.12
N LYS A 211 0.91 -19.97 -16.56
CA LYS A 211 1.89 -20.92 -17.11
C LYS A 211 1.40 -22.36 -17.02
N THR A 212 0.76 -22.74 -15.92
CA THR A 212 0.19 -24.07 -15.74
C THR A 212 -1.00 -24.32 -16.67
N GLU A 213 -1.88 -23.34 -16.85
CA GLU A 213 -3.03 -23.41 -17.78
C GLU A 213 -2.62 -23.44 -19.25
N ALA A 214 -1.51 -22.79 -19.63
CA ALA A 214 -0.99 -22.84 -20.99
C ALA A 214 -0.20 -24.12 -21.31
N SER A 215 0.10 -24.95 -20.29
CA SER A 215 0.91 -26.16 -20.42
C SER A 215 0.10 -27.47 -20.30
N GLY A 216 -1.21 -27.38 -20.07
CA GLY A 216 -2.14 -28.52 -19.99
C GLY A 216 -3.15 -28.50 -21.12
#